data_AF-A0A7V1EP08-F1
#
_entry.id   AF-A0A7V1EP08-F1
#
_cell.length_a   1.000
_cell.length_b   1.000
_cell.length_c   1.000
_cell.angle_alpha   90.00
_cell.angle_beta   90.00
_cell.angle_gamma   90.00
#
_symmetry.space_group_name_H-M   'P 1'
#
loop_
_entity.id
_entity.type
_entity.pdbx_description
1 polymer ?
#
loop_
_entity_poly.entity_id
_entity_poly.type
_entity_poly.pdbx_seq_one_letter_code
_entity_poly.pdbx_strand_id
1 'polypeptide(L)'
;VYDSSIFPVYHDRYGIPDAPRFEYKIPGKDLIEYPISTSLFFGKKVPVAGGGYFRLFPYAFTKYLLEKINQKEKQPFIFYIHPWEIDPDQPRVDGAGIISKFRHYNNLSKTFNRFRKLLEDFSFAPIKDIKC
;
A
#
# COMPACT_ATOMS: atom_id res chain seq x y z
N VAL A 1 -3.70 21.55 0.02
CA VAL A 1 -3.02 20.69 -0.98
C VAL A 1 -2.36 19.55 -0.22
N TYR A 2 -2.22 18.36 -0.81
CA TYR A 2 -1.63 17.19 -0.16
C TYR A 2 -0.60 16.49 -1.05
N ASP A 3 0.30 15.74 -0.43
CA ASP A 3 1.25 14.83 -1.07
C ASP A 3 1.09 13.40 -0.51
N SER A 4 1.45 12.40 -1.29
CA SER A 4 1.41 10.97 -0.92
C SER A 4 2.56 10.23 -1.61
N SER A 5 3.74 10.84 -1.57
CA SER A 5 4.94 10.36 -2.23
C SER A 5 5.84 9.51 -1.31
N ILE A 6 5.62 9.60 0.01
CA ILE A 6 6.47 8.98 1.01
C ILE A 6 5.97 7.58 1.37
N PHE A 7 6.87 6.60 1.32
CA PHE A 7 6.58 5.23 1.76
C PHE A 7 7.47 4.85 2.96
N PRO A 8 6.92 4.77 4.20
CA PRO A 8 7.66 4.49 5.43
C PRO A 8 8.10 3.02 5.58
N VAL A 9 8.84 2.49 4.62
CA VAL A 9 9.29 1.09 4.58
C VAL A 9 10.77 1.00 4.24
N TYR A 10 11.43 -0.05 4.73
CA TYR A 10 12.76 -0.43 4.26
C TYR A 10 12.63 -1.36 3.05
N HIS A 11 13.14 -0.93 1.89
CA HIS A 11 13.10 -1.72 0.66
C HIS A 11 14.31 -1.41 -0.23
N ASP A 12 14.69 -2.35 -1.10
CA ASP A 12 15.93 -2.30 -1.91
C ASP A 12 15.90 -1.22 -3.01
N ARG A 13 14.72 -0.78 -3.44
CA ARG A 13 14.54 0.17 -4.56
C ARG A 13 13.90 1.51 -4.17
N TYR A 14 13.33 1.61 -2.97
CA TYR A 14 12.55 2.78 -2.55
C TYR A 14 12.31 2.75 -1.05
N GLY A 15 11.63 3.78 -0.55
CA GLY A 15 11.15 3.86 0.82
C GLY A 15 12.03 4.73 1.69
N ILE A 16 11.41 5.32 2.71
CA ILE A 16 12.06 6.22 3.67
C ILE A 16 11.74 5.67 5.07
N PRO A 17 12.55 4.74 5.59
CA PRO A 17 12.25 3.99 6.80
C PRO A 17 11.92 4.86 8.01
N ASP A 18 12.57 6.02 8.12
CA ASP A 18 12.44 6.94 9.26
C ASP A 18 11.27 7.92 9.12
N ALA A 19 10.56 7.91 7.99
CA ALA A 19 9.40 8.75 7.81
C ALA A 19 8.26 8.37 8.78
N PRO A 20 7.46 9.36 9.24
CA PRO A 20 6.22 9.10 9.95
C PRO A 20 5.29 8.20 9.13
N ARG A 21 4.52 7.35 9.82
CA ARG A 21 3.59 6.39 9.19
C ARG A 21 2.24 7.00 8.80
N PHE A 22 1.87 8.07 9.48
CA PHE A 22 0.59 8.75 9.37
C PHE A 22 0.81 10.18 8.93
N GLU A 23 -0.27 10.93 8.75
CA GLU A 23 -0.18 12.27 8.20
C GLU A 23 0.72 13.20 9.02
N TYR A 24 1.43 14.09 8.34
CA TYR A 24 2.22 15.13 8.97
C TYR A 24 2.37 16.33 8.04
N LYS A 25 2.52 17.52 8.64
CA LYS A 25 2.85 18.73 7.87
C LYS A 25 4.32 18.68 7.44
N ILE A 26 4.58 18.93 6.17
CA ILE A 26 5.95 19.01 5.67
C ILE A 26 6.59 20.30 6.19
N PRO A 27 7.76 20.24 6.89
CA PRO A 27 8.40 21.43 7.43
C PRO A 27 8.68 22.49 6.36
N GLY A 28 8.33 23.75 6.65
CA GLY A 28 8.54 24.88 5.75
C GLY A 28 7.65 24.90 4.50
N LYS A 29 6.64 24.02 4.40
CA LYS A 29 5.70 23.99 3.28
C LYS A 29 4.26 24.01 3.78
N ASP A 30 3.35 24.58 2.97
CA ASP A 30 1.91 24.45 3.19
C ASP A 30 1.35 23.20 2.51
N LEU A 31 1.93 22.06 2.87
CA LEU A 31 1.65 20.74 2.28
C LEU A 31 1.55 19.70 3.39
N ILE A 32 0.50 18.88 3.35
CA ILE A 32 0.31 17.75 4.25
C ILE A 32 0.72 16.48 3.50
N GLU A 33 1.62 15.70 4.10
CA GLU A 33 1.99 14.39 3.60
C GLU A 33 1.02 13.34 4.13
N TYR A 34 0.54 12.45 3.26
CA TYR A 34 -0.22 11.25 3.57
C TYR A 34 0.60 10.02 3.14
N PRO A 35 1.46 9.48 4.02
CA PRO A 35 2.35 8.40 3.63
C PRO A 35 1.60 7.14 3.21
N ILE A 36 2.18 6.40 2.26
CA ILE A 36 1.68 5.08 1.87
C ILE A 36 1.66 4.15 3.08
N SER A 37 0.52 3.49 3.30
CA SER A 37 0.30 2.80 4.57
C SER A 37 1.19 1.60 4.80
N THR A 38 1.74 1.58 6.01
CA THR A 38 2.39 0.42 6.62
C THR A 38 1.61 0.02 7.86
N SER A 39 1.79 -1.20 8.33
CA SER A 39 1.32 -1.70 9.63
C SER A 39 2.51 -2.25 10.42
N LEU A 40 2.44 -2.24 11.75
CA LEU A 40 3.50 -2.85 12.57
C LEU A 40 3.21 -4.34 12.78
N PHE A 41 4.14 -5.21 12.40
CA PHE A 41 4.09 -6.64 12.66
C PHE A 41 5.42 -7.10 13.27
N PHE A 42 5.37 -7.62 14.51
CA PHE A 42 6.57 -7.92 15.32
C PHE A 42 7.58 -6.77 15.37
N GLY A 43 7.10 -5.54 15.58
CA GLY A 43 7.93 -4.34 15.67
C GLY A 43 8.48 -3.82 14.34
N LYS A 44 8.20 -4.47 13.21
CA LYS A 44 8.66 -4.06 11.88
C LYS A 44 7.53 -3.40 11.08
N LYS A 45 7.86 -2.36 10.31
CA LYS A 45 6.94 -1.73 9.36
C LYS A 45 6.74 -2.65 8.16
N VAL A 46 5.55 -3.24 8.06
CA VAL A 46 5.11 -4.07 6.94
C VAL A 46 4.27 -3.21 5.99
N PRO A 47 4.57 -3.19 4.69
CA PRO A 47 3.77 -2.48 3.69
C PRO A 47 2.41 -3.16 3.47
N VAL A 48 1.33 -2.40 3.53
CA VAL A 48 -0.06 -2.95 3.49
C VAL A 48 -1.01 -2.20 2.56
N ALA A 49 -0.51 -1.20 1.85
CA ALA A 49 -1.24 -0.53 0.77
C ALA A 49 -1.31 -1.44 -0.47
N GLY A 50 -1.05 -0.91 -1.67
CA GLY A 50 -1.08 -1.64 -2.93
C GLY A 50 0.23 -2.32 -3.30
N GLY A 51 0.50 -2.38 -4.61
CA GLY A 51 1.81 -2.76 -5.08
C GLY A 51 1.99 -4.27 -5.22
N GLY A 52 3.24 -4.67 -5.40
CA GLY A 52 3.65 -6.07 -5.33
C GLY A 52 3.33 -6.73 -3.98
N TYR A 53 3.24 -5.97 -2.89
CA TYR A 53 2.93 -6.51 -1.56
C TYR A 53 1.49 -7.00 -1.44
N PHE A 54 0.52 -6.27 -1.99
CA PHE A 54 -0.88 -6.73 -2.02
C PHE A 54 -1.06 -8.02 -2.85
N ARG A 55 -0.27 -8.18 -3.92
CA ARG A 55 -0.23 -9.43 -4.69
C ARG A 55 0.46 -10.56 -3.92
N LEU A 56 1.55 -10.24 -3.24
CA LEU A 56 2.37 -11.19 -2.50
C LEU A 56 1.62 -11.79 -1.30
N PHE A 57 1.05 -10.95 -0.44
CA PHE A 57 0.44 -11.39 0.80
C PHE A 57 -0.94 -12.04 0.57
N PRO A 58 -1.31 -13.05 1.39
CA PRO A 58 -2.69 -13.51 1.46
C PRO A 58 -3.63 -12.37 1.88
N TYR A 59 -4.81 -12.28 1.26
CA TYR A 59 -5.75 -11.18 1.53
C TYR A 59 -6.14 -11.08 3.01
N ALA A 60 -6.38 -12.21 3.69
CA ALA A 60 -6.71 -12.21 5.10
C ALA A 60 -5.62 -11.56 5.97
N PHE A 61 -4.35 -11.70 5.59
CA PHE A 61 -3.24 -11.07 6.28
C PHE A 61 -3.21 -9.55 6.03
N THR A 62 -3.39 -9.12 4.78
CA THR A 62 -3.51 -7.69 4.45
C THR A 62 -4.69 -7.06 5.19
N LYS A 63 -5.87 -7.69 5.15
CA LYS A 63 -7.07 -7.26 5.86
C LYS A 63 -6.81 -7.10 7.36
N TYR A 64 -6.25 -8.12 8.01
CA TYR A 64 -5.90 -8.07 9.44
C TYR A 64 -5.00 -6.87 9.78
N LEU A 65 -3.99 -6.59 8.95
CA LEU A 65 -3.06 -5.49 9.20
C LEU A 65 -3.68 -4.11 8.94
N LEU A 66 -4.60 -3.99 7.99
CA LEU A 66 -5.36 -2.77 7.72
C LEU A 66 -6.40 -2.51 8.81
N GLU A 67 -7.14 -3.54 9.22
CA GLU A 67 -8.06 -3.48 10.37
C GLU A 67 -7.31 -3.07 11.63
N LYS A 68 -6.09 -3.56 11.84
CA LYS A 68 -5.24 -3.13 12.96
C LYS A 68 -4.99 -1.62 12.94
N ILE A 69 -4.71 -1.02 11.78
CA ILE A 69 -4.51 0.43 11.65
C ILE A 69 -5.80 1.16 12.05
N ASN A 70 -6.96 0.78 11.49
CA ASN A 70 -8.21 1.47 11.80
C ASN A 70 -8.68 1.25 13.25
N GLN A 71 -8.61 0.03 13.76
CA GLN A 71 -9.23 -0.35 15.03
C GLN A 71 -8.32 -0.10 16.22
N LYS A 72 -7.01 -0.38 16.11
CA LYS A 72 -6.06 -0.24 17.23
C LYS A 72 -5.33 1.09 17.20
N GLU A 73 -4.85 1.51 16.04
CA GLU A 73 -4.10 2.75 15.90
C GLU A 73 -5.02 3.97 15.70
N LYS A 74 -6.30 3.74 15.40
CA LYS A 74 -7.32 4.79 15.21
C LYS A 74 -6.93 5.78 14.11
N GLN A 75 -6.35 5.26 13.04
CA GLN A 75 -5.91 6.04 11.88
C GLN A 75 -6.57 5.52 10.60
N PRO A 76 -6.79 6.38 9.58
CA PRO A 76 -7.10 5.91 8.24
C PRO A 76 -5.88 5.21 7.61
N PHE A 77 -6.09 4.52 6.50
CA PHE A 77 -5.01 4.02 5.66
C PHE A 77 -5.14 4.56 4.24
N ILE A 78 -3.99 4.74 3.59
CA ILE A 78 -3.85 5.07 2.18
C ILE A 78 -3.62 3.78 1.40
N PHE A 79 -4.42 3.58 0.36
CA PHE A 79 -4.32 2.45 -0.55
C PHE A 79 -4.23 2.97 -2.00
N TYR A 80 -3.47 2.27 -2.83
CA TYR A 80 -3.37 2.54 -4.27
C TYR A 80 -3.35 1.22 -5.03
N ILE A 81 -3.57 1.27 -6.33
CA ILE A 81 -3.37 0.11 -7.22
C ILE A 81 -2.89 0.61 -8.57
N HIS A 82 -1.92 -0.10 -9.19
CA HIS A 82 -1.60 0.17 -10.59
C HIS A 82 -2.52 -0.67 -11.50
N PRO A 83 -2.89 -0.19 -12.69
CA PRO A 83 -3.64 -1.00 -13.65
C PRO A 83 -2.96 -2.35 -13.97
N TRP A 84 -1.62 -2.36 -14.07
CA TRP A 84 -0.80 -3.56 -14.25
C TRP A 84 -0.94 -4.62 -13.14
N GLU A 85 -1.50 -4.27 -11.98
CA GLU A 85 -1.62 -5.20 -10.85
C GLU A 85 -2.88 -6.07 -10.93
N ILE A 86 -3.86 -5.62 -11.71
CA ILE A 86 -5.17 -6.25 -11.91
C ILE A 86 -5.39 -6.73 -13.34
N ASP A 87 -4.39 -6.56 -14.21
CA ASP A 87 -4.39 -7.07 -15.57
C ASP A 87 -3.63 -8.41 -15.64
N PRO A 88 -4.33 -9.57 -15.65
CA PRO A 88 -3.68 -10.87 -15.79
C PRO A 88 -3.09 -11.11 -17.18
N ASP A 89 -3.59 -10.39 -18.20
CA ASP A 89 -3.26 -10.56 -19.61
C ASP A 89 -2.19 -9.56 -20.09
N GLN A 90 -1.63 -8.80 -19.16
CA GLN A 90 -0.56 -7.86 -19.45
C GLN A 90 0.64 -8.50 -20.15
N PRO A 91 1.36 -7.74 -21.01
CA PRO A 91 2.54 -8.22 -21.70
C PRO A 91 3.60 -8.81 -20.76
N ARG A 92 4.23 -9.90 -21.20
CA ARG A 92 5.36 -10.50 -20.51
C ARG A 92 6.66 -9.92 -21.05
N VAL A 93 7.56 -9.52 -20.15
CA VAL A 93 8.86 -8.95 -20.49
C VAL A 93 9.88 -10.08 -20.56
N ASP A 94 10.34 -10.35 -21.78
CA ASP A 94 11.40 -11.31 -22.04
C ASP A 94 12.76 -10.80 -21.56
N GLY A 95 13.68 -11.71 -21.23
CA GLY A 95 15.01 -11.36 -20.70
C GLY A 95 15.04 -10.82 -19.25
N ALA A 96 13.89 -10.56 -18.62
CA ALA A 96 13.85 -10.13 -17.22
C ALA A 96 14.30 -11.22 -16.25
N GLY A 97 15.10 -10.85 -15.23
CA GLY A 97 15.54 -11.76 -14.18
C GLY A 97 14.38 -12.34 -13.35
N ILE A 98 14.60 -13.52 -12.75
CA ILE A 98 13.56 -14.30 -12.03
C ILE A 98 12.88 -13.47 -10.94
N ILE A 99 13.63 -12.69 -10.17
CA ILE A 99 13.09 -11.84 -9.11
C ILE A 99 12.14 -10.76 -9.69
N SER A 100 12.51 -10.17 -10.83
CA SER A 100 11.66 -9.17 -11.49
C SER A 100 10.36 -9.81 -11.97
N LYS A 101 10.46 -10.95 -12.66
CA LYS A 101 9.29 -11.72 -13.11
C LYS A 101 8.37 -12.08 -11.95
N PHE A 102 8.92 -12.51 -10.81
CA PHE A 102 8.14 -12.79 -9.61
C PHE A 102 7.40 -11.54 -9.09
N ARG A 103 8.10 -10.40 -8.93
CA ARG A 103 7.50 -9.14 -8.46
C ARG A 103 6.41 -8.62 -9.40
N HIS A 104 6.54 -8.81 -10.71
CA HIS A 104 5.56 -8.37 -11.69
C HIS A 104 4.34 -9.31 -11.76
N TYR A 105 4.57 -10.62 -11.79
CA TYR A 105 3.55 -11.56 -12.25
C TYR A 105 2.91 -12.44 -11.18
N ASN A 106 3.43 -12.43 -9.96
CA ASN A 106 2.86 -13.23 -8.88
C ASN A 106 1.39 -12.86 -8.61
N ASN A 107 0.50 -13.86 -8.54
CA ASN A 107 -0.91 -13.74 -8.15
C ASN A 107 -1.79 -12.74 -8.94
N LEU A 108 -1.43 -12.32 -10.17
CA LEU A 108 -2.23 -11.35 -10.95
C LEU A 108 -3.71 -11.70 -11.08
N SER A 109 -4.01 -12.95 -11.42
CA SER A 109 -5.38 -13.44 -11.58
C SER A 109 -6.21 -13.40 -10.28
N LYS A 110 -5.56 -13.28 -9.12
CA LYS A 110 -6.23 -13.17 -7.82
C LYS A 110 -6.40 -11.72 -7.36
N THR A 111 -5.54 -10.80 -7.81
CA THR A 111 -5.47 -9.43 -7.29
C THR A 111 -6.78 -8.69 -7.45
N PHE A 112 -7.42 -8.78 -8.61
CA PHE A 112 -8.67 -8.06 -8.87
C PHE A 112 -9.80 -8.48 -7.91
N ASN A 113 -9.96 -9.79 -7.68
CA ASN A 113 -10.96 -10.30 -6.74
C ASN A 113 -10.65 -9.92 -5.28
N ARG A 114 -9.36 -9.86 -4.91
CA ARG A 114 -8.95 -9.37 -3.58
C ARG A 114 -9.22 -7.89 -3.42
N PHE A 115 -9.00 -7.10 -4.47
CA PHE A 115 -9.29 -5.68 -4.48
C PHE A 115 -10.80 -5.41 -4.34
N ARG A 116 -11.65 -6.18 -5.04
CA ARG A 116 -13.12 -6.09 -4.83
C ARG A 116 -13.52 -6.36 -3.38
N LYS A 117 -12.98 -7.41 -2.76
CA LYS A 117 -13.20 -7.69 -1.33
C LYS A 117 -12.73 -6.57 -0.42
N LEU A 118 -11.59 -5.93 -0.74
CA LEU A 118 -11.09 -4.77 0.00
C LEU A 118 -12.09 -3.62 -0.03
N LEU A 119 -12.67 -3.33 -1.20
CA LEU A 119 -13.67 -2.28 -1.35
C LEU A 119 -14.99 -2.59 -0.63
N GLU A 120 -15.31 -3.87 -0.44
CA GLU A 120 -16.49 -4.31 0.33
C GLU A 120 -16.23 -4.29 1.85
N ASP A 121 -15.01 -4.65 2.27
CA ASP A 121 -14.63 -4.79 3.68
C ASP A 121 -14.31 -3.45 4.36
N PHE A 122 -14.00 -2.40 3.60
CA PHE A 122 -13.58 -1.10 4.12
C PHE A 122 -14.32 0.06 3.46
N SER A 123 -14.48 1.15 4.21
CA SER A 123 -15.01 2.41 3.68
C SER A 123 -13.88 3.32 3.22
N PHE A 124 -14.05 3.92 2.04
CA PHE A 124 -13.08 4.84 1.44
C PHE A 124 -13.71 6.21 1.25
N ALA A 125 -12.90 7.24 1.41
CA ALA A 125 -13.28 8.63 1.15
C ALA A 125 -12.13 9.35 0.43
N PRO A 126 -12.41 10.44 -0.31
CA PRO A 126 -11.37 11.32 -0.83
C PRO A 126 -10.50 11.87 0.31
N ILE A 127 -9.19 11.99 0.09
CA ILE A 127 -8.24 12.50 1.10
C ILE A 127 -8.68 13.86 1.68
N LYS A 128 -9.23 14.74 0.83
CA LYS A 128 -9.74 16.06 1.26
C LYS A 128 -10.85 16.02 2.31
N ASP A 129 -11.56 14.89 2.43
CA ASP A 129 -12.70 14.72 3.33
C ASP A 129 -12.28 13.96 4.60
N ILE A 130 -11.04 13.48 4.67
CA ILE A 130 -10.45 12.84 5.84
C ILE A 130 -10.00 13.95 6.80
N LYS A 131 -10.56 13.97 8.01
CA LYS A 131 -10.02 14.74 9.14
C LYS A 131 -9.37 13.73 10.09
N CYS A 132 -8.04 13.71 10.16
CA CYS A 132 -7.34 12.89 11.16
C CYS A 132 -7.27 13.61 12.51
#